data_AF-A0A316BXY7-F1
#
_entry.id   AF-A0A316BXY7-F1
#
_cell.length_a   1.000
_cell.length_b   1.000
_cell.length_c   1.000
_cell.angle_alpha   90.00
_cell.angle_beta   90.00
_cell.angle_gamma   90.00
#
_symmetry.space_group_name_H-M   'P 1'
#
loop_
_entity.id
_entity.type
_entity.pdbx_description
1 polymer ?
#
loop_
_entity_poly.entity_id
_entity_poly.type
_entity_poly.pdbx_seq_one_letter_code
_entity_poly.pdbx_strand_id
1 'polypeptide(L)'
;MGLFSNLFGEKGREADSVIDKMKQLADDLDGVKYADEDEKRIINGGSSSAASSGSFSATFTEEAECGDSWGPVMPSEPNQFNSGLKYKDYFEKIFKEEFSTYQIEEFKVGWRDVAYNFIQDGQKKLVVELMGDSTQRHKVRNDCRAQGIPYLRFYYDHDGWWNTRSYVTRRIAGQLAK
;
A
#
# COMPACT_ATOMS: atom_id res chain seq x y z
N MET A 1 2.94 73.97 -23.51
CA MET A 1 2.56 73.90 -22.07
C MET A 1 1.18 73.27 -22.02
N GLY A 2 0.86 72.21 -21.31
CA GLY A 2 1.56 71.26 -20.47
C GLY A 2 0.46 70.30 -20.01
N LEU A 3 0.60 68.99 -20.26
CA LEU A 3 -0.38 67.99 -19.84
C LEU A 3 0.38 66.77 -19.32
N PHE A 4 0.77 66.84 -18.06
CA PHE A 4 1.07 65.67 -17.25
C PHE A 4 0.01 65.55 -16.16
N SER A 5 -0.40 64.30 -15.91
CA SER A 5 -1.07 63.75 -14.72
C SER A 5 -2.54 63.36 -14.90
N ASN A 6 -2.75 62.07 -15.15
CA ASN A 6 -3.60 61.18 -14.35
C ASN A 6 -3.21 59.73 -14.72
N LEU A 7 -2.38 59.06 -13.91
CA LEU A 7 -2.73 58.25 -12.73
C LEU A 7 -3.39 56.91 -13.11
N PHE A 8 -2.58 55.85 -12.98
CA PHE A 8 -2.91 54.52 -12.46
C PHE A 8 -4.40 54.12 -12.45
N GLY A 9 -4.76 53.20 -13.34
CA GLY A 9 -6.01 52.46 -13.26
C GLY A 9 -5.85 51.05 -13.79
N GLU A 10 -6.25 50.08 -12.96
CA GLU A 10 -6.96 48.87 -13.41
C GLU A 10 -6.18 47.59 -13.77
N LYS A 11 -5.23 47.14 -12.92
CA LYS A 11 -4.73 45.74 -12.96
C LYS A 11 -4.52 45.07 -11.58
N GLY A 12 -5.38 45.38 -10.61
CA GLY A 12 -5.20 44.89 -9.22
C GLY A 12 -6.36 44.09 -8.61
N ARG A 13 -7.53 43.96 -9.26
CA ARG A 13 -8.73 43.41 -8.59
C ARG A 13 -9.09 41.96 -8.96
N GLU A 14 -8.46 41.37 -9.98
CA GLU A 14 -8.76 39.98 -10.35
C GLU A 14 -7.95 38.94 -9.56
N ALA A 15 -6.75 39.29 -9.09
CA ALA A 15 -5.89 38.34 -8.38
C ALA A 15 -6.42 38.02 -6.96
N ASP A 16 -6.99 39.00 -6.26
CA ASP A 16 -7.54 38.78 -4.91
C ASP A 16 -8.82 37.92 -4.93
N SER A 17 -9.62 38.00 -6.01
CA SER A 17 -10.86 37.22 -6.17
C SER A 17 -10.63 35.70 -6.34
N VAL A 18 -9.49 35.31 -6.93
CA VAL A 18 -9.15 33.89 -7.13
C VAL A 18 -8.58 33.27 -5.84
N ILE A 19 -7.81 34.05 -5.08
CA ILE A 19 -7.23 33.60 -3.80
C ILE A 19 -8.33 33.42 -2.74
N ASP A 20 -9.31 34.32 -2.68
CA ASP A 20 -10.45 34.18 -1.78
C ASP A 20 -11.33 32.96 -2.11
N LYS A 21 -11.52 32.64 -3.40
CA LYS A 21 -12.26 31.43 -3.82
C LYS A 21 -11.52 30.13 -3.49
N MET A 22 -10.19 30.11 -3.50
CA MET A 22 -9.40 28.94 -3.10
C MET A 22 -9.40 28.71 -1.58
N LYS A 23 -9.47 29.77 -0.76
CA LYS A 23 -9.67 29.63 0.69
C LYS A 23 -11.07 29.10 1.03
N GLN A 24 -12.09 29.56 0.31
CA GLN A 24 -13.47 29.12 0.55
C GLN A 24 -13.71 27.65 0.20
N LEU A 25 -12.94 27.07 -0.74
CA LEU A 25 -12.96 25.63 -1.05
C LEU A 25 -12.18 24.76 -0.05
N ALA A 26 -11.26 25.34 0.72
CA ALA A 26 -10.51 24.61 1.74
C ALA A 26 -11.31 24.46 3.04
N ASP A 27 -12.15 25.44 3.38
CA ASP A 27 -12.99 25.40 4.59
C ASP A 27 -14.23 24.48 4.44
N ASP A 28 -14.62 24.10 3.21
CA ASP A 28 -15.76 23.19 2.96
C ASP A 28 -15.39 21.68 3.00
N LEU A 29 -14.12 21.33 3.23
CA LEU A 29 -13.63 19.94 3.31
C LEU A 29 -13.45 19.40 4.74
N ASP A 30 -13.59 20.24 5.77
CA ASP A 30 -13.41 19.86 7.18
C ASP A 30 -14.75 19.64 7.93
N GLY A 31 -15.87 19.63 7.18
CA GLY A 31 -17.23 19.58 7.69
C GLY A 31 -17.97 18.25 7.60
N VAL A 32 -17.32 17.13 7.21
CA VAL A 32 -18.00 15.82 7.13
C VAL A 32 -17.79 15.03 8.43
N LYS A 33 -18.62 15.35 9.43
CA LYS A 33 -18.90 14.46 10.56
C LYS A 33 -19.76 13.30 10.06
N TYR A 34 -19.18 12.10 10.01
CA TYR A 34 -19.97 10.87 9.91
C TYR A 34 -20.53 10.55 11.30
N ALA A 35 -21.73 11.06 11.57
CA ALA A 35 -22.69 10.42 12.45
C ALA A 35 -23.67 9.65 11.54
N ASP A 36 -23.72 8.34 11.69
CA ASP A 36 -24.97 7.69 12.11
C ASP A 36 -24.74 6.20 12.38
N GLU A 37 -25.30 5.81 13.51
CA GLU A 37 -25.55 4.46 13.96
C GLU A 37 -26.60 3.80 13.06
N ASP A 38 -26.52 2.49 12.81
CA ASP A 38 -27.72 1.66 12.97
C ASP A 38 -27.44 0.15 13.00
N GLU A 39 -27.88 -0.40 14.13
CA GLU A 39 -28.41 -1.73 14.42
C GLU A 39 -28.27 -2.87 13.40
N LYS A 40 -27.64 -3.97 13.85
CA LYS A 40 -28.16 -5.33 13.57
C LYS A 40 -28.09 -6.26 14.80
N ARG A 41 -29.24 -6.30 15.47
CA ARG A 41 -29.98 -7.46 16.00
C ARG A 41 -29.23 -8.63 16.64
N ILE A 42 -29.41 -8.67 17.96
CA ILE A 42 -29.37 -9.82 18.86
C ILE A 42 -30.44 -10.85 18.44
N ILE A 43 -30.07 -12.12 18.34
CA ILE A 43 -31.01 -13.26 18.35
C ILE A 43 -30.78 -14.02 19.65
N ASN A 44 -31.75 -13.93 20.55
CA ASN A 44 -31.86 -14.73 21.77
C ASN A 44 -32.92 -15.80 21.56
N GLY A 45 -32.61 -17.02 21.99
CA GLY A 45 -33.55 -18.14 22.18
C GLY A 45 -32.84 -19.45 21.90
N GLY A 46 -32.74 -20.42 22.81
CA GLY A 46 -33.25 -20.60 24.16
C GLY A 46 -32.89 -22.04 24.57
N SER A 47 -32.58 -22.23 25.85
CA SER A 47 -32.05 -23.42 26.51
C SER A 47 -32.65 -24.80 26.13
N SER A 48 -31.81 -25.84 26.15
CA SER A 48 -32.02 -27.00 27.05
C SER A 48 -30.76 -27.87 27.18
N SER A 49 -30.50 -28.26 28.42
CA SER A 49 -29.40 -29.09 28.93
C SER A 49 -29.41 -30.53 28.41
N ALA A 50 -28.23 -31.13 28.22
CA ALA A 50 -27.93 -32.49 28.69
C ALA A 50 -26.44 -32.80 28.55
N ALA A 51 -25.83 -33.20 29.65
CA ALA A 51 -24.50 -33.76 29.71
C ALA A 51 -24.42 -35.10 28.97
N SER A 52 -23.37 -35.31 28.18
CA SER A 52 -22.81 -36.64 28.00
C SER A 52 -21.33 -36.53 27.63
N SER A 53 -20.51 -37.09 28.51
CA SER A 53 -19.09 -37.34 28.34
C SER A 53 -18.84 -38.21 27.11
N GLY A 54 -18.26 -37.62 26.08
CA GLY A 54 -17.68 -38.33 24.95
C GLY A 54 -16.24 -37.87 24.79
N SER A 55 -15.30 -38.77 25.06
CA SER A 55 -13.88 -38.59 24.77
C SER A 55 -13.70 -38.52 23.26
N PHE A 56 -13.46 -37.32 22.73
CA PHE A 56 -12.99 -37.12 21.37
C PHE A 56 -11.69 -36.32 21.48
N SER A 57 -10.56 -37.04 21.56
CA SER A 57 -9.27 -36.46 21.24
C SER A 57 -9.22 -36.22 19.73
N ALA A 58 -9.89 -35.15 19.32
CA ALA A 58 -9.67 -34.51 18.04
C ALA A 58 -8.86 -33.26 18.34
N THR A 59 -7.54 -33.42 18.39
CA THR A 59 -6.63 -32.27 18.26
C THR A 59 -6.73 -31.80 16.81
N PHE A 60 -7.84 -31.16 16.51
CA PHE A 60 -7.98 -30.28 15.37
C PHE A 60 -7.19 -29.02 15.74
N THR A 61 -5.86 -29.09 15.61
CA THR A 61 -5.14 -27.88 15.23
C THR A 61 -5.60 -27.61 13.82
N GLU A 62 -6.62 -26.75 13.73
CA GLU A 62 -6.97 -25.97 12.57
C GLU A 62 -5.63 -25.52 11.95
N GLU A 63 -5.19 -26.24 10.90
CA GLU A 63 -4.16 -25.76 10.00
C GLU A 63 -4.77 -24.51 9.38
N ALA A 64 -4.62 -23.38 10.07
CA ALA A 64 -4.80 -22.09 9.47
C ALA A 64 -4.06 -22.16 8.15
N GLU A 65 -4.76 -21.89 7.04
CA GLU A 65 -4.22 -21.89 5.68
C GLU A 65 -3.02 -20.93 5.64
N CYS A 66 -1.87 -21.47 6.05
CA CYS A 66 -0.57 -20.84 6.04
C CYS A 66 -0.22 -20.88 4.56
N GLY A 67 -0.68 -19.90 3.80
CA GLY A 67 -0.15 -19.76 2.45
C GLY A 67 1.34 -19.55 2.60
N ASP A 68 2.11 -20.10 1.65
CA ASP A 68 3.55 -20.41 1.74
C ASP A 68 4.48 -19.32 2.34
N SER A 69 4.00 -18.09 2.56
CA SER A 69 4.76 -16.96 3.10
C SER A 69 3.97 -16.01 3.98
N TRP A 70 2.85 -16.44 4.57
CA TRP A 70 2.15 -15.69 5.62
C TRP A 70 1.59 -16.63 6.69
N GLY A 71 1.57 -16.15 7.93
CA GLY A 71 1.04 -16.89 9.08
C GLY A 71 1.95 -16.82 10.30
N PRO A 72 1.59 -17.47 11.41
CA PRO A 72 2.31 -17.35 12.68
C PRO A 72 3.67 -18.04 12.69
N VAL A 73 3.88 -19.01 11.79
CA VAL A 73 5.12 -19.79 11.72
C VAL A 73 5.97 -19.29 10.57
N MET A 74 7.20 -18.86 10.87
CA MET A 74 8.16 -18.45 9.85
C MET A 74 8.64 -19.66 9.03
N PRO A 75 8.55 -19.62 7.69
CA PRO A 75 9.09 -20.66 6.83
C PRO A 75 10.60 -20.82 6.95
N SER A 76 11.10 -22.00 6.60
CA SER A 76 12.55 -22.27 6.49
C SER A 76 13.19 -21.59 5.28
N GLU A 77 12.39 -21.20 4.28
CA GLU A 77 12.89 -20.46 3.12
C GLU A 77 13.43 -19.08 3.55
N PRO A 78 14.55 -18.62 2.95
CA PRO A 78 15.07 -17.28 3.20
C PRO A 78 14.03 -16.19 2.96
N ASN A 79 14.00 -15.23 3.87
CA ASN A 79 13.10 -14.09 3.89
C ASN A 79 13.78 -12.81 4.41
N GLN A 80 13.04 -11.71 4.47
CA GLN A 80 13.55 -10.41 4.90
C GLN A 80 14.03 -10.38 6.36
N PHE A 81 13.65 -11.37 7.19
CA PHE A 81 14.04 -11.47 8.60
C PHE A 81 15.18 -12.48 8.84
N ASN A 82 15.25 -13.59 8.08
CA ASN A 82 16.21 -14.68 8.32
C ASN A 82 17.30 -14.84 7.23
N SER A 83 17.28 -14.04 6.16
CA SER A 83 18.27 -14.14 5.06
C SER A 83 19.69 -13.68 5.42
N GLY A 84 19.86 -12.99 6.56
CA GLY A 84 21.12 -12.35 6.94
C GLY A 84 21.42 -11.05 6.18
N LEU A 85 20.50 -10.59 5.33
CA LEU A 85 20.60 -9.35 4.56
C LEU A 85 19.68 -8.27 5.15
N LYS A 86 19.96 -7.00 4.86
CA LYS A 86 18.95 -5.94 5.07
C LYS A 86 17.80 -6.16 4.10
N TYR A 87 16.58 -5.77 4.48
CA TYR A 87 15.40 -6.00 3.63
C TYR A 87 15.58 -5.50 2.20
N LYS A 88 16.13 -4.29 1.98
CA LYS A 88 16.39 -3.76 0.64
C LYS A 88 17.30 -4.68 -0.17
N ASP A 89 18.44 -5.06 0.40
CA ASP A 89 19.43 -5.92 -0.24
C ASP A 89 18.83 -7.32 -0.54
N TYR A 90 17.98 -7.83 0.34
CA TYR A 90 17.24 -9.08 0.14
C TYR A 90 16.31 -9.01 -1.07
N PHE A 91 15.44 -7.98 -1.15
CA PHE A 91 14.52 -7.81 -2.27
C PHE A 91 15.27 -7.52 -3.57
N GLU A 92 16.29 -6.65 -3.55
CA GLU A 92 17.11 -6.36 -4.73
C GLU A 92 17.80 -7.60 -5.30
N LYS A 93 18.31 -8.48 -4.42
CA LYS A 93 18.91 -9.74 -4.85
C LYS A 93 17.90 -10.59 -5.62
N ILE A 94 16.69 -10.74 -5.08
CA ILE A 94 15.60 -11.45 -5.77
C ILE A 94 15.29 -10.80 -7.10
N PHE A 95 15.16 -9.48 -7.14
CA PHE A 95 14.79 -8.77 -8.36
C PHE A 95 15.84 -8.94 -9.47
N LYS A 96 17.12 -8.79 -9.13
CA LYS A 96 18.24 -8.94 -10.07
C LYS A 96 18.40 -10.37 -10.58
N GLU A 97 18.17 -11.37 -9.72
CA GLU A 97 18.33 -12.78 -10.08
C GLU A 97 17.15 -13.31 -10.90
N GLU A 98 15.91 -13.00 -10.48
CA GLU A 98 14.68 -13.60 -11.06
C GLU A 98 14.11 -12.78 -12.23
N PHE A 99 14.36 -11.47 -12.27
CA PHE A 99 13.78 -10.56 -13.27
C PHE A 99 14.88 -9.84 -14.05
N SER A 100 15.97 -10.54 -14.37
CA SER A 100 17.15 -10.03 -15.07
C SER A 100 16.89 -9.46 -16.47
N THR A 101 15.75 -9.82 -17.09
CA THR A 101 15.31 -9.26 -18.38
C THR A 101 14.73 -7.85 -18.28
N TYR A 102 14.46 -7.37 -17.06
CA TYR A 102 13.92 -6.05 -16.79
C TYR A 102 15.02 -5.12 -16.30
N GLN A 103 14.98 -3.87 -16.76
CA GLN A 103 15.73 -2.79 -16.12
C GLN A 103 15.00 -2.41 -14.83
N ILE A 104 15.69 -2.54 -13.69
CA ILE A 104 15.14 -2.27 -12.37
C ILE A 104 15.72 -0.97 -11.82
N GLU A 105 14.87 0.02 -11.58
CA GLU A 105 15.26 1.34 -11.07
C GLU A 105 14.66 1.62 -9.70
N GLU A 106 15.51 1.82 -8.69
CA GLU A 106 15.08 2.26 -7.36
C GLU A 106 14.75 3.76 -7.34
N PHE A 107 13.69 4.12 -6.62
CA PHE A 107 13.43 5.49 -6.21
C PHE A 107 12.90 5.55 -4.77
N LYS A 108 13.22 6.65 -4.07
CA LYS A 108 12.78 6.86 -2.69
C LYS A 108 11.34 7.34 -2.66
N VAL A 109 10.52 6.72 -1.80
CA VAL A 109 9.11 7.12 -1.56
C VAL A 109 8.96 7.80 -0.21
N GLY A 110 9.81 7.44 0.75
CA GLY A 110 9.84 8.02 2.08
C GLY A 110 11.24 8.00 2.69
N TRP A 111 11.29 8.16 4.01
CA TRP A 111 12.55 8.11 4.74
C TRP A 111 13.15 6.70 4.72
N ARG A 112 12.31 5.68 4.93
CA ARG A 112 12.69 4.26 4.91
C ARG A 112 12.12 3.51 3.70
N ASP A 113 10.96 3.93 3.21
CA ASP A 113 10.27 3.26 2.10
C ASP A 113 10.93 3.54 0.75
N VAL A 114 10.97 2.51 -0.09
CA VAL A 114 11.53 2.55 -1.44
C VAL A 114 10.58 1.88 -2.41
N ALA A 115 10.69 2.25 -3.67
CA ALA A 115 9.98 1.57 -4.74
C ALA A 115 10.92 1.31 -5.92
N TYR A 116 10.56 0.30 -6.70
CA TYR A 116 11.32 -0.19 -7.83
C TYR A 116 10.44 -0.16 -9.08
N ASN A 117 10.91 0.51 -10.13
CA ASN A 117 10.30 0.42 -11.46
C ASN A 117 10.88 -0.78 -12.18
N PHE A 118 10.03 -1.66 -12.69
CA PHE A 118 10.41 -2.71 -13.63
C PHE A 118 10.13 -2.18 -15.04
N ILE A 119 11.18 -1.97 -15.81
CA ILE A 119 11.16 -1.34 -17.12
C ILE A 119 11.57 -2.36 -18.18
N GLN A 120 10.81 -2.41 -19.27
CA GLN A 120 11.13 -3.21 -20.44
C GLN A 120 10.80 -2.39 -21.69
N ASP A 121 11.74 -2.36 -22.64
CA ASP A 121 11.61 -1.59 -23.89
C ASP A 121 11.27 -0.10 -23.66
N GLY A 122 11.86 0.49 -22.61
CA GLY A 122 11.64 1.89 -22.23
C GLY A 122 10.29 2.17 -21.58
N GLN A 123 9.46 1.15 -21.32
CA GLN A 123 8.15 1.29 -20.69
C GLN A 123 8.13 0.68 -19.29
N LYS A 124 7.50 1.38 -18.35
CA LYS A 124 7.23 0.84 -17.00
C LYS A 124 6.16 -0.25 -17.09
N LYS A 125 6.53 -1.47 -16.73
CA LYS A 125 5.64 -2.65 -16.70
C LYS A 125 5.05 -2.91 -15.32
N LEU A 126 5.77 -2.55 -14.26
CA LEU A 126 5.33 -2.74 -12.87
C LEU A 126 6.07 -1.78 -11.95
N VAL A 127 5.38 -1.32 -10.90
CA VAL A 127 6.00 -0.65 -9.75
C VAL A 127 5.84 -1.53 -8.51
N VAL A 128 6.94 -1.81 -7.82
CA VAL A 128 6.96 -2.55 -6.56
C VAL A 128 7.39 -1.62 -5.43
N GLU A 129 6.55 -1.40 -4.44
CA GLU A 129 6.85 -0.60 -3.26
C GLU A 129 7.17 -1.49 -2.05
N LEU A 130 8.28 -1.21 -1.37
CA LEU A 130 8.65 -1.77 -0.07
C LEU A 130 8.43 -0.70 0.99
N MET A 131 7.51 -0.98 1.91
CA MET A 131 7.13 0.00 2.94
C MET A 131 6.95 -0.63 4.31
N GLY A 132 7.03 0.20 5.35
CA GLY A 132 6.70 -0.25 6.70
C GLY A 132 5.20 -0.46 6.89
N ASP A 133 4.79 -1.40 7.73
CA ASP A 133 3.39 -1.69 8.06
C ASP A 133 2.67 -0.47 8.63
N SER A 134 3.34 0.24 9.53
CA SER A 134 2.85 1.50 10.11
C SER A 134 2.71 2.65 9.12
N THR A 135 3.18 2.50 7.87
CA THR A 135 3.14 3.56 6.88
C THR A 135 1.81 3.55 6.14
N GLN A 136 1.10 4.68 6.15
CA GLN A 136 -0.17 4.84 5.43
C GLN A 136 -0.04 5.76 4.20
N ARG A 137 0.80 5.35 3.24
CA ARG A 137 0.99 6.09 1.98
C ARG A 137 0.22 5.44 0.83
N HIS A 138 -0.47 6.27 0.07
CA HIS A 138 -1.25 5.85 -1.12
C HIS A 138 -0.83 6.55 -2.41
N LYS A 139 0.08 7.52 -2.34
CA LYS A 139 0.48 8.34 -3.48
C LYS A 139 0.99 7.50 -4.66
N VAL A 140 1.99 6.64 -4.44
CA VAL A 140 2.56 5.79 -5.51
C VAL A 140 1.51 4.91 -6.14
N ARG A 141 0.65 4.28 -5.34
CA ARG A 141 -0.46 3.46 -5.82
C ARG A 141 -1.42 4.27 -6.70
N ASN A 142 -1.81 5.47 -6.26
CA ASN A 142 -2.73 6.34 -7.00
C ASN A 142 -2.11 6.82 -8.31
N ASP A 143 -0.83 7.20 -8.29
CA ASP A 143 -0.09 7.63 -9.47
C ASP A 143 0.02 6.49 -10.51
N CYS A 144 0.29 5.25 -10.05
CA CYS A 144 0.32 4.07 -10.93
C CYS A 144 -1.07 3.79 -11.52
N ARG A 145 -2.13 3.88 -10.71
CA ARG A 145 -3.51 3.69 -11.17
C ARG A 145 -3.90 4.71 -12.24
N ALA A 146 -3.53 5.98 -12.07
CA ALA A 146 -3.82 7.03 -13.05
C ALA A 146 -3.11 6.80 -14.39
N GLN A 147 -1.96 6.14 -14.38
CA GLN A 147 -1.17 5.81 -15.58
C GLN A 147 -1.49 4.42 -16.16
N GLY A 148 -2.37 3.64 -15.51
CA GLY A 148 -2.64 2.26 -15.91
C GLY A 148 -1.47 1.30 -15.68
N ILE A 149 -0.53 1.65 -14.79
CA ILE A 149 0.64 0.82 -14.49
C ILE A 149 0.30 -0.13 -13.33
N PRO A 150 0.58 -1.45 -13.45
CA PRO A 150 0.46 -2.39 -12.33
C PRO A 150 1.29 -1.96 -11.12
N TYR A 151 0.75 -2.20 -9.93
CA TYR A 151 1.39 -1.84 -8.65
C TYR A 151 1.34 -2.99 -7.67
N LEU A 152 2.46 -3.27 -7.00
CA LEU A 152 2.59 -4.21 -5.90
C LEU A 152 3.22 -3.56 -4.68
N ARG A 153 2.90 -4.11 -3.52
CA ARG A 153 3.38 -3.67 -2.22
C ARG A 153 3.82 -4.85 -1.37
N PHE A 154 4.99 -4.74 -0.76
CA PHE A 154 5.46 -5.67 0.27
C PHE A 154 5.76 -4.89 1.55
N TYR A 155 5.36 -5.45 2.69
CA TYR A 155 5.74 -4.90 3.99
C TYR A 155 7.04 -5.55 4.46
N TYR A 156 8.06 -4.75 4.75
CA TYR A 156 9.35 -5.29 5.17
C TYR A 156 9.41 -5.63 6.67
N ASP A 157 8.47 -5.12 7.47
CA ASP A 157 8.43 -5.22 8.94
C ASP A 157 7.07 -5.72 9.48
N HIS A 158 6.21 -6.28 8.63
CA HIS A 158 4.92 -6.82 9.09
C HIS A 158 5.10 -8.22 9.67
N ASP A 159 4.69 -8.39 10.93
CA ASP A 159 4.76 -9.68 11.62
C ASP A 159 3.85 -10.72 10.96
N GLY A 160 4.36 -11.93 10.75
CA GLY A 160 3.62 -12.99 10.07
C GLY A 160 3.56 -12.84 8.54
N TRP A 161 4.24 -11.86 7.94
CA TRP A 161 4.42 -11.76 6.49
C TRP A 161 5.88 -12.03 6.14
N TRP A 162 6.14 -13.21 5.62
CA TRP A 162 7.50 -13.72 5.50
C TRP A 162 8.13 -13.48 4.14
N ASN A 163 7.49 -12.77 3.20
CA ASN A 163 8.03 -12.42 1.87
C ASN A 163 9.15 -13.33 1.32
N THR A 164 8.89 -14.65 1.25
CA THR A 164 9.92 -15.58 0.78
C THR A 164 10.24 -15.32 -0.69
N ARG A 165 11.38 -15.79 -1.17
CA ARG A 165 11.76 -15.62 -2.57
C ARG A 165 10.68 -16.18 -3.49
N SER A 166 10.19 -17.39 -3.23
CA SER A 166 9.14 -18.03 -4.02
C SER A 166 7.85 -17.19 -4.09
N TYR A 167 7.42 -16.63 -2.95
CA TYR A 167 6.24 -15.76 -2.89
C TYR A 167 6.44 -14.44 -3.64
N VAL A 168 7.57 -13.77 -3.43
CA VAL A 168 7.89 -12.50 -4.10
C VAL A 168 7.94 -12.70 -5.61
N THR A 169 8.63 -13.74 -6.08
CA THR A 169 8.74 -14.08 -7.50
C THR A 169 7.38 -14.38 -8.10
N ARG A 170 6.59 -15.26 -7.47
CA ARG A 170 5.25 -15.63 -7.94
C ARG A 170 4.34 -14.42 -8.06
N ARG A 171 4.35 -13.52 -7.07
CA ARG A 171 3.47 -12.35 -7.05
C ARG A 171 3.85 -11.32 -8.10
N ILE A 172 5.14 -11.09 -8.31
CA ILE A 172 5.64 -10.18 -9.35
C ILE A 172 5.38 -10.74 -10.74
N ALA A 173 5.73 -12.01 -10.98
CA ALA A 173 5.51 -12.67 -12.26
C ALA A 173 4.02 -12.65 -12.65
N GLY A 174 3.12 -12.88 -11.69
CA GLY A 174 1.68 -12.82 -11.92
C GLY A 174 1.13 -11.43 -12.29
N GLN A 175 1.87 -10.34 -12.01
CA GLN A 175 1.50 -9.00 -12.51
C GLN A 175 2.16 -8.66 -13.84
N LEU A 176 3.39 -9.14 -14.07
CA LEU A 176 4.10 -8.92 -15.34
C LEU A 176 3.54 -9.74 -16.50
N ALA A 177 2.80 -10.82 -16.21
CA ALA A 177 2.15 -11.65 -17.21
C ALA A 177 0.79 -11.10 -17.71
N LYS A 178 0.33 -9.96 -17.20
CA LYS A 178 -0.93 -9.31 -17.59
C LYS A 178 -0.69 -8.23 -18.63
#